data_AF-A0A964UXD7-F1
#
_entry.id   AF-A0A964UXD7-F1
#
_cell.length_a   1.000
_cell.length_b   1.000
_cell.length_c   1.000
_cell.angle_alpha   90.00
_cell.angle_beta   90.00
_cell.angle_gamma   90.00
#
_symmetry.space_group_name_H-M   'P 1'
#
loop_
_entity.id
_entity.type
_entity.pdbx_description
1 polymer ?
#
loop_
_entity_poly.entity_id
_entity_poly.type
_entity_poly.pdbx_seq_one_letter_code
_entity_poly.pdbx_strand_id
1 'polypeptide(L)'
;MATFVGGGDATQRSVASRTPTTTSVASSASSVTVLAANVNRKGLSVSNISTAKLYLSFTSPATTTNCFIEVPAGAFLLLDQQCIVTNAIYGIWASANGTAQVTEYV
;
A
#
# COMPACT_ATOMS: atom_id res chain seq x y z
N MET A 1 -26.88 37.99 -25.63
CA MET A 1 -26.33 37.23 -24.49
C MET A 1 -26.17 35.79 -24.96
N ALA A 2 -24.94 35.33 -25.20
CA ALA A 2 -24.71 33.99 -25.73
C ALA A 2 -24.90 32.95 -24.61
N THR A 3 -25.83 32.03 -24.82
CA THR A 3 -26.06 30.88 -23.94
C THR A 3 -24.98 29.84 -24.22
N PHE A 4 -24.15 29.53 -23.24
CA PHE A 4 -23.25 28.38 -23.31
C PHE A 4 -24.08 27.11 -23.15
N VAL A 5 -24.26 26.36 -24.24
CA VAL A 5 -24.69 24.96 -24.17
C VAL A 5 -23.42 24.14 -23.98
N GLY A 6 -23.09 23.85 -22.72
CA GLY A 6 -21.99 22.94 -22.37
C GLY A 6 -22.34 21.53 -22.80
N GLY A 7 -21.90 21.14 -24.00
CA GLY A 7 -21.99 19.77 -24.49
C GLY A 7 -20.88 18.90 -23.89
N GLY A 8 -21.28 17.71 -23.44
CA GLY A 8 -20.39 16.62 -23.03
C GLY A 8 -20.38 16.40 -21.53
N ASP A 9 -21.00 15.32 -21.07
CA ASP A 9 -20.93 14.82 -19.70
C ASP A 9 -19.46 14.82 -19.24
N ALA A 10 -19.12 15.75 -18.33
CA ALA A 10 -18.02 15.49 -17.42
C ALA A 10 -18.46 14.24 -16.66
N THR A 11 -18.03 13.05 -17.10
CA THR A 11 -18.24 11.81 -16.34
C THR A 11 -17.69 12.07 -14.96
N GLN A 12 -18.57 12.43 -14.04
CA GLN A 12 -18.24 12.72 -12.66
C GLN A 12 -17.58 11.44 -12.17
N ARG A 13 -16.25 11.43 -12.09
CA ARG A 13 -15.52 10.34 -11.47
C ARG A 13 -15.91 10.37 -10.01
N SER A 14 -16.98 9.67 -9.66
CA SER A 14 -17.31 9.37 -8.28
C SER A 14 -16.13 8.57 -7.75
N VAL A 15 -15.28 9.22 -6.96
CA VAL A 15 -14.23 8.51 -6.24
C VAL A 15 -14.95 7.61 -5.25
N ALA A 16 -14.84 6.30 -5.44
CA ALA A 16 -15.51 5.34 -4.55
C ALA A 16 -15.12 5.64 -3.09
N SER A 17 -16.13 5.67 -2.21
CA SER A 17 -15.91 5.87 -0.78
C SER A 17 -14.99 4.78 -0.23
N ARG A 18 -14.11 5.18 0.68
CA ARG A 18 -13.07 4.34 1.28
C ARG A 18 -12.97 4.63 2.76
N THR A 19 -12.96 3.58 3.57
CA THR A 19 -12.68 3.67 5.00
C THR A 19 -11.21 3.30 5.24
N PRO A 20 -10.36 4.24 5.68
CA PRO A 20 -8.97 3.94 6.01
C PRO A 20 -8.87 3.21 7.35
N THR A 21 -8.04 2.17 7.40
CA THR A 21 -7.63 1.51 8.65
C THR A 21 -6.11 1.44 8.69
N THR A 22 -5.50 2.06 9.71
CA THR A 22 -4.05 2.09 9.87
C THR A 22 -3.60 1.13 10.95
N THR A 23 -2.53 0.39 10.68
CA THR A 23 -1.88 -0.52 11.62
C THR A 23 -0.37 -0.26 11.64
N SER A 24 0.26 -0.48 12.80
CA SER A 24 1.72 -0.38 12.96
C SER A 24 2.31 -1.78 12.98
N VAL A 25 3.23 -2.06 12.06
CA VAL A 25 3.91 -3.35 11.93
C VAL A 25 5.34 -3.19 12.40
N ALA A 26 5.74 -3.95 13.43
CA ALA A 26 7.12 -3.97 13.88
C ALA A 26 8.04 -4.53 12.79
N SER A 27 9.19 -3.89 12.58
CA SER A 27 10.18 -4.38 11.63
C SER A 27 10.75 -5.74 12.07
N SER A 28 11.09 -6.58 11.09
CA SER A 28 11.57 -7.94 11.32
C SER A 28 12.62 -8.32 10.29
N ALA A 29 13.70 -8.97 10.73
CA ALA A 29 14.71 -9.57 9.86
C ALA A 29 14.28 -10.95 9.31
N SER A 30 13.05 -11.36 9.58
CA SER A 30 12.38 -12.52 8.98
C SER A 30 11.08 -12.07 8.33
N SER A 31 10.63 -12.75 7.28
CA SER A 31 9.37 -12.41 6.62
C SER A 31 8.20 -12.51 7.59
N VAL A 32 7.38 -11.46 7.63
CA VAL A 32 6.14 -11.37 8.40
C VAL A 32 4.99 -10.98 7.50
N THR A 33 3.76 -11.25 7.93
CA THR A 33 2.57 -10.69 7.28
C THR A 33 2.48 -9.21 7.65
N VAL A 34 2.60 -8.33 6.66
CA VAL A 34 2.46 -6.87 6.82
C VAL A 34 0.99 -6.47 6.70
N LEU A 35 0.24 -7.15 5.83
CA LEU A 35 -1.20 -6.95 5.71
C LEU A 35 -1.86 -8.27 5.30
N ALA A 36 -2.93 -8.66 5.99
CA ALA A 36 -3.69 -9.86 5.67
C ALA A 36 -4.37 -9.75 4.29
N ALA A 37 -4.80 -10.87 3.70
CA ALA A 37 -5.58 -10.83 2.47
C ALA A 37 -6.96 -10.18 2.72
N ASN A 38 -7.42 -9.34 1.80
CA ASN A 38 -8.71 -8.67 1.90
C ASN A 38 -9.30 -8.44 0.50
N VAL A 39 -10.41 -9.11 0.21
CA VAL A 39 -11.12 -9.00 -1.08
C VAL A 39 -11.80 -7.63 -1.27
N ASN A 40 -12.03 -6.89 -0.19
CA ASN A 40 -12.64 -5.57 -0.23
C ASN A 40 -11.61 -4.44 -0.34
N ARG A 41 -10.31 -4.75 -0.40
CA ARG A 41 -9.26 -3.73 -0.49
C ARG A 41 -9.42 -2.91 -1.77
N LYS A 42 -9.45 -1.59 -1.61
CA LYS A 42 -9.51 -0.58 -2.69
C LYS A 42 -8.20 0.19 -2.86
N GLY A 43 -7.26 0.06 -1.92
CA GLY A 43 -5.93 0.67 -1.99
C GLY A 43 -5.08 0.38 -0.75
N LEU A 44 -3.81 0.75 -0.83
CA LEU A 44 -2.83 0.55 0.24
C LEU A 44 -1.82 1.72 0.27
N SER A 45 -1.50 2.17 1.47
CA SER A 45 -0.36 3.06 1.74
C SER A 45 0.57 2.42 2.77
N VAL A 46 1.88 2.51 2.55
CA VAL A 46 2.90 2.04 3.49
C VAL A 46 3.92 3.14 3.73
N SER A 47 4.09 3.56 4.98
CA SER A 47 5.17 4.44 5.40
C SER A 47 6.20 3.65 6.19
N ASN A 48 7.43 3.57 5.68
CA ASN A 48 8.52 2.88 6.36
C ASN A 48 9.25 3.82 7.32
N ILE A 49 8.81 3.86 8.58
CA ILE A 49 9.40 4.71 9.63
C ILE A 49 10.55 3.97 10.35
N SER A 50 11.19 3.01 9.67
CA SER A 50 12.41 2.35 10.12
C SER A 50 13.65 3.05 9.56
N THR A 51 14.82 2.65 10.07
CA THR A 51 16.12 3.00 9.46
C THR A 51 16.61 1.96 8.44
N ALA A 52 15.83 0.91 8.20
CA ALA A 52 16.17 -0.21 7.32
C ALA A 52 15.29 -0.24 6.06
N LYS A 53 15.79 -0.84 4.98
CA LYS A 53 14.98 -1.10 3.78
C LYS A 53 13.90 -2.14 4.09
N LEU A 54 12.67 -1.88 3.66
CA LEU A 54 11.55 -2.81 3.70
C LEU A 54 11.34 -3.42 2.31
N TYR A 55 11.31 -4.74 2.21
CA TYR A 55 11.02 -5.48 0.99
C TYR A 55 9.63 -6.10 1.10
N LEU A 56 8.76 -5.84 0.12
CA LEU A 56 7.37 -6.33 0.09
C LEU A 56 7.18 -7.36 -1.01
N SER A 57 6.40 -8.41 -0.70
CA SER A 57 5.97 -9.44 -1.63
C SER A 57 4.46 -9.66 -1.53
N PHE A 58 3.82 -9.99 -2.66
CA PHE A 58 2.36 -10.08 -2.78
C PHE A 58 1.83 -11.51 -2.93
N THR A 59 2.72 -12.49 -3.00
CA THR A 59 2.36 -13.88 -3.34
C THR A 59 3.02 -14.90 -2.43
N SER A 60 4.19 -14.61 -1.88
CA SER A 60 4.97 -15.51 -1.03
C SER A 60 5.67 -14.73 0.07
N PRO A 61 6.19 -15.41 1.12
CA PRO A 61 7.10 -14.77 2.07
C PRO A 61 8.19 -13.96 1.35
N ALA A 62 8.43 -12.74 1.83
CA ALA A 62 9.38 -11.83 1.22
C ALA A 62 10.82 -12.23 1.60
N THR A 63 11.74 -12.07 0.66
CA THR A 63 13.19 -12.13 0.93
C THR A 63 13.84 -10.86 0.40
N THR A 64 15.09 -10.60 0.79
CA THR A 64 15.84 -9.44 0.29
C THR A 64 16.22 -9.54 -1.20
N THR A 65 16.11 -10.74 -1.80
CA THR A 65 16.43 -10.99 -3.22
C THR A 65 15.21 -11.37 -4.05
N ASN A 66 14.10 -11.75 -3.41
CA ASN A 66 12.83 -12.07 -4.05
C ASN A 66 11.72 -11.27 -3.33
N CYS A 67 11.47 -10.09 -3.88
CA CYS A 67 10.43 -9.15 -3.49
C CYS A 67 9.94 -8.42 -4.75
N PHE A 68 8.72 -7.88 -4.69
CA PHE A 68 8.17 -7.08 -5.77
C PHE A 68 8.53 -5.60 -5.64
N ILE A 69 8.53 -5.06 -4.41
CA ILE A 69 8.84 -3.66 -4.13
C ILE A 69 9.85 -3.55 -2.99
N GLU A 70 10.83 -2.65 -3.15
CA GLU A 70 11.67 -2.15 -2.07
C GLU A 70 11.17 -0.75 -1.66
N VAL A 71 10.93 -0.55 -0.36
CA VAL A 71 10.61 0.74 0.24
C VAL A 71 11.81 1.18 1.09
N PRO A 72 12.57 2.20 0.68
CA PRO A 72 13.72 2.69 1.46
C PRO A 72 13.34 3.14 2.88
N ALA A 73 14.35 3.31 3.74
CA ALA A 73 14.17 3.88 5.06
C ALA A 73 13.58 5.30 4.97
N GLY A 74 12.57 5.61 5.79
CA GLY A 74 11.87 6.90 5.77
C GLY A 74 10.99 7.16 4.55
N ALA A 75 10.87 6.19 3.62
CA ALA A 75 10.10 6.38 2.39
C ALA A 75 8.62 5.98 2.55
N PHE A 76 7.82 6.47 1.60
CA PHE A 76 6.39 6.21 1.51
C PHE A 76 6.05 5.53 0.18
N LEU A 77 5.22 4.49 0.23
CA LEU A 77 4.66 3.78 -0.91
C LEU A 77 3.14 3.99 -0.93
N LEU A 78 2.62 4.34 -2.10
CA LEU A 78 1.19 4.34 -2.39
C LEU A 78 0.95 3.34 -3.52
N LEU A 79 0.11 2.33 -3.27
CA LEU A 79 -0.50 1.53 -4.31
C LEU A 79 -1.89 2.07 -4.57
N ASP A 80 -2.01 2.72 -5.72
CA ASP A 80 -3.23 3.40 -6.11
C ASP A 80 -4.31 2.43 -6.62
N GLN A 81 -5.40 3.00 -7.12
CA GLN A 81 -6.59 2.26 -7.53
C GLN A 81 -6.36 1.36 -8.74
N GLN A 82 -5.29 1.56 -9.51
CA GLN A 82 -5.01 0.80 -10.72
C GLN A 82 -4.24 -0.49 -10.41
N CYS A 83 -3.63 -0.59 -9.22
CA CYS A 83 -2.89 -1.76 -8.77
C CYS A 83 -3.44 -2.27 -7.43
N ILE A 84 -4.67 -2.79 -7.45
CA ILE A 84 -5.29 -3.39 -6.27
C ILE A 84 -4.77 -4.83 -6.11
N VAL A 85 -4.03 -5.07 -5.04
CA VAL A 85 -3.59 -6.40 -4.63
C VAL A 85 -4.45 -6.85 -3.46
N THR A 86 -5.33 -7.83 -3.65
CA THR A 86 -6.21 -8.35 -2.58
C THR A 86 -5.58 -9.47 -1.75
N ASN A 87 -4.46 -10.04 -2.23
CA ASN A 87 -3.72 -11.07 -1.51
C ASN A 87 -3.08 -10.54 -0.22
N ALA A 88 -2.61 -11.45 0.62
CA ALA A 88 -1.77 -11.11 1.75
C ALA A 88 -0.46 -10.51 1.26
N ILE A 89 0.02 -9.50 1.99
CA ILE A 89 1.27 -8.81 1.70
C ILE A 89 2.25 -9.19 2.80
N TYR A 90 3.39 -9.72 2.36
CA TYR A 90 4.48 -10.13 3.23
C TYR A 90 5.59 -9.10 3.16
N GLY A 91 6.30 -8.93 4.27
CA GLY A 91 7.42 -8.00 4.33
C GLY A 91 8.56 -8.52 5.18
N ILE A 92 9.77 -8.13 4.79
CA ILE A 92 11.01 -8.35 5.54
C ILE A 92 11.80 -7.04 5.51
N TRP A 93 12.46 -6.71 6.61
CA TRP A 93 13.38 -5.59 6.68
C TRP A 93 14.81 -6.10 6.59
N ALA A 94 15.72 -5.29 6.02
CA ALA A 94 17.15 -5.60 6.04
C ALA A 94 17.70 -5.78 7.47
N SER A 95 17.09 -5.12 8.46
CA SER A 95 17.31 -5.32 9.89
C SER A 95 16.07 -4.90 10.69
N ALA A 96 15.86 -5.48 11.88
CA ALA A 96 14.76 -5.11 12.76
C ALA A 96 15.12 -3.83 13.54
N ASN A 97 14.61 -2.69 13.09
CA ASN A 97 14.78 -1.38 13.73
C ASN A 97 13.59 -0.45 13.42
N GLY A 98 12.63 -0.32 14.34
CA GLY A 98 11.46 0.55 14.14
C GLY A 98 10.27 -0.18 13.52
N THR A 99 9.45 0.53 12.74
CA THR A 99 8.14 0.04 12.27
C THR A 99 7.80 0.53 10.86
N ALA A 100 6.80 -0.10 10.23
CA ALA A 100 6.05 0.51 9.14
C ALA A 100 4.62 0.83 9.57
N GLN A 101 4.09 1.96 9.10
CA GLN A 101 2.68 2.31 9.20
C GLN A 101 1.98 1.88 7.92
N VAL A 102 0.98 1.03 8.05
CA VAL A 102 0.27 0.43 6.92
C VAL A 102 -1.18 0.87 6.99
N THR A 103 -1.64 1.60 5.97
CA THR A 103 -3.04 2.01 5.85
C THR A 103 -3.70 1.26 4.72
N GLU A 104 -4.70 0.45 5.06
CA GLU A 104 -5.58 -0.19 4.09
C GLU A 104 -6.82 0.68 3.86
N TYR A 105 -7.29 0.77 2.62
CA TYR A 105 -8.53 1.45 2.26
C TYR A 105 -9.53 0.41 1.77
N VAL A 106 -10.67 0.26 2.44
CA VAL A 106 -11.77 -0.65 2.07
C VAL A 106 -13.03 0.07 1.66
#